data_AF-A0AA36ETU3-F1
#
_entry.id   AF-A0AA36ETU3-F1
#
_cell.length_a   1.000
_cell.length_b   1.000
_cell.length_c   1.000
_cell.angle_alpha   90.00
_cell.angle_beta   90.00
_cell.angle_gamma   90.00
#
_symmetry.space_group_name_H-M   'P 1'
#
loop_
_entity.id
_entity.type
_entity.pdbx_description
1 polymer ?
#
loop_
_entity_poly.entity_id
_entity_poly.type
_entity_poly.pdbx_seq_one_letter_code
_entity_poly.pdbx_strand_id
1 'polypeptide(L)'
;MKNLDDIISPLVKRHYPALSLERLPELLTRIQDDQQGRELTRLAVSLTLHLFIRSSELRFARWSEIDSRNKLWEIPATREAIPDVRYSERGAKMRLMAS
;
A
#
# COMPACT_ATOMS: atom_id res chain seq x y z
N MET A 1 4.19 3.43 41.93
CA MET A 1 4.50 4.36 40.83
C MET A 1 5.00 3.51 39.67
N LYS A 2 4.24 3.35 38.57
CA LYS A 2 4.73 2.59 37.40
C LYS A 2 5.89 3.37 36.78
N ASN A 3 7.01 2.69 36.53
CA ASN A 3 8.25 3.29 36.06
C ASN A 3 8.08 3.77 34.61
N LEU A 4 8.52 4.99 34.30
CA LEU A 4 8.33 5.64 33.00
C LEU A 4 9.16 4.96 31.88
N ASP A 5 10.19 4.22 32.27
CA ASP A 5 11.10 3.51 31.38
C ASP A 5 10.43 2.38 30.58
N ASP A 6 9.37 1.77 31.12
CA ASP A 6 8.59 0.74 30.41
C ASP A 6 7.81 1.32 29.21
N ILE A 7 7.57 2.64 29.19
CA ILE A 7 6.84 3.34 28.12
C ILE A 7 7.73 3.59 26.90
N ILE A 8 9.06 3.57 27.07
CA ILE A 8 10.07 3.85 26.02
C ILE A 8 10.80 2.55 25.63
N SER A 9 10.15 1.39 25.75
CA SER A 9 10.70 0.16 25.18
C SER A 9 10.78 0.29 23.64
N PRO A 10 11.96 0.12 23.02
CA PRO A 10 12.09 0.21 21.57
C PRO A 10 11.16 -0.80 20.91
N LEU A 11 10.39 -0.36 19.90
CA LEU A 11 9.53 -1.25 19.13
C LEU A 11 10.39 -2.39 18.55
N VAL A 12 10.19 -3.62 19.03
CA VAL A 12 10.92 -4.79 18.52
C VAL A 12 10.58 -4.94 17.04
N LYS A 13 11.55 -4.66 16.18
CA LYS A 13 11.38 -4.77 14.73
C LYS A 13 11.22 -6.24 14.37
N ARG A 14 9.99 -6.63 14.03
CA ARG A 14 9.70 -7.94 13.44
C ARG A 14 9.92 -7.88 11.94
N HIS A 15 10.86 -8.68 11.43
CA HIS A 15 11.04 -8.88 10.00
C HIS A 15 9.98 -9.87 9.50
N TYR A 16 9.25 -9.48 8.46
CA TYR A 16 8.28 -10.35 7.80
C TYR A 16 8.92 -10.91 6.52
N PRO A 17 9.21 -12.22 6.46
CA PRO A 17 9.79 -12.80 5.25
C PRO A 17 8.82 -12.67 4.08
N ALA A 18 9.38 -12.57 2.87
CA ALA A 18 8.58 -12.63 1.65
C ALA A 18 7.85 -13.97 1.54
N LEU A 19 6.68 -13.95 0.91
CA LEU A 19 5.97 -15.19 0.59
C LEU A 19 6.78 -15.97 -0.45
N SER A 20 6.95 -17.26 -0.20
CA SER A 20 7.62 -18.14 -1.16
C SER A 20 6.82 -18.27 -2.46
N LEU A 21 7.51 -18.35 -3.60
CA LEU A 21 6.89 -18.25 -4.92
C LEU A 21 5.90 -19.40 -5.19
N GLU A 22 6.20 -20.62 -4.71
CA GLU A 22 5.32 -21.78 -4.83
C GLU A 22 3.97 -21.61 -4.13
N ARG A 23 3.85 -20.63 -3.22
CA ARG A 23 2.61 -20.31 -2.51
C ARG A 23 1.79 -19.22 -3.18
N LEU A 24 2.30 -18.62 -4.26
CA LEU A 24 1.57 -17.58 -4.99
C LEU A 24 0.23 -18.08 -5.53
N PRO A 25 0.11 -19.29 -6.11
CA PRO A 25 -1.19 -19.81 -6.54
C PRO A 25 -2.19 -19.95 -5.38
N GLU A 26 -1.75 -20.48 -4.24
CA GLU A 26 -2.57 -20.59 -3.01
C GLU A 26 -3.09 -19.23 -2.56
N LEU A 27 -2.23 -18.21 -2.57
CA LEU A 27 -2.60 -16.84 -2.18
C LEU A 27 -3.66 -16.26 -3.12
N LEU A 28 -3.47 -16.40 -4.44
CA LEU A 28 -4.39 -15.83 -5.44
C LEU A 28 -5.77 -16.46 -5.35
N THR A 29 -5.84 -17.79 -5.22
CA THR A 29 -7.10 -18.52 -5.01
C THR A 29 -7.81 -18.04 -3.75
N ARG A 30 -7.11 -17.93 -2.62
CA ARG A 30 -7.71 -17.44 -1.37
C ARG A 30 -8.26 -16.02 -1.47
N ILE A 31 -7.58 -15.13 -2.21
CA ILE A 31 -8.07 -13.76 -2.42
C ILE A 31 -9.34 -13.79 -3.27
N GLN A 32 -9.38 -14.58 -4.33
CA GLN A 32 -10.54 -14.68 -5.22
C GLN A 32 -11.75 -15.30 -4.53
N ASP A 33 -11.52 -16.35 -3.74
CA ASP A 33 -12.56 -17.10 -3.06
C ASP A 33 -13.08 -16.40 -1.79
N ASP A 34 -12.41 -15.36 -1.30
CA ASP A 34 -12.87 -14.60 -0.14
C ASP A 34 -14.19 -13.87 -0.44
N GLN A 35 -15.29 -14.45 0.08
CA GLN A 35 -16.64 -13.89 0.07
C GLN A 35 -17.03 -13.25 1.41
N GLN A 36 -16.18 -13.39 2.44
CA GLN A 36 -16.45 -12.84 3.78
C GLN A 36 -15.89 -11.42 3.90
N GLY A 37 -14.79 -11.14 3.20
CA GLY A 37 -14.18 -9.82 3.12
C GLY A 37 -15.00 -8.81 2.32
N ARG A 38 -14.70 -7.52 2.53
CA ARG A 38 -15.26 -6.45 1.70
C ARG A 38 -14.71 -6.56 0.28
N GLU A 39 -15.59 -6.54 -0.71
CA GLU A 39 -15.22 -6.61 -2.13
C GLU A 39 -14.17 -5.56 -2.51
N LEU A 40 -14.31 -4.32 -2.03
CA LEU A 40 -13.34 -3.25 -2.28
C LEU A 40 -11.94 -3.61 -1.76
N THR A 41 -11.86 -4.26 -0.59
CA THR A 41 -10.57 -4.71 -0.03
C THR A 41 -9.97 -5.80 -0.91
N ARG A 42 -10.79 -6.77 -1.35
CA ARG A 42 -10.35 -7.84 -2.27
C ARG A 42 -9.77 -7.25 -3.55
N LEU A 43 -10.49 -6.33 -4.19
CA LEU A 43 -10.04 -5.65 -5.42
C LEU A 43 -8.77 -4.84 -5.19
N ALA A 44 -8.66 -4.11 -4.07
CA ALA A 44 -7.47 -3.34 -3.72
C ALA A 44 -6.23 -4.24 -3.54
N VAL A 45 -6.38 -5.38 -2.88
CA VAL A 45 -5.31 -6.36 -2.72
C VAL A 45 -4.91 -6.94 -4.07
N SER A 46 -5.89 -7.36 -4.89
CA SER A 46 -5.62 -7.86 -6.24
C SER A 46 -4.87 -6.82 -7.08
N LEU A 47 -5.32 -5.57 -7.12
CA LEU A 47 -4.67 -4.51 -7.89
C LEU A 47 -3.22 -4.26 -7.42
N THR A 48 -2.99 -4.28 -6.10
CA THR A 48 -1.65 -4.13 -5.52
C THR A 48 -0.73 -5.26 -5.98
N LEU A 49 -1.23 -6.50 -6.09
CA LEU A 49 -0.45 -7.64 -6.59
C LEU A 49 -0.15 -7.56 -8.09
N HIS A 50 -1.03 -6.96 -8.90
CA HIS A 50 -0.80 -6.81 -10.35
C HIS A 50 0.17 -5.68 -10.68
N LEU A 51 0.11 -4.57 -9.94
CA LEU A 51 0.87 -3.36 -10.25
C LEU A 51 2.08 -3.13 -9.33
N PHE A 52 2.25 -3.93 -8.29
CA PHE A 52 3.30 -3.80 -7.28
C PHE A 52 3.38 -2.41 -6.60
N ILE A 53 2.24 -1.71 -6.57
CA ILE A 53 2.12 -0.40 -5.92
C ILE A 53 2.10 -0.52 -4.40
N ARG A 54 2.48 0.55 -3.71
CA ARG A 54 2.40 0.61 -2.25
C ARG A 54 0.98 0.94 -1.81
N SER A 55 0.62 0.48 -0.63
CA SER A 55 -0.72 0.75 -0.07
C SER A 55 -1.04 2.23 0.08
N SER A 56 -0.04 3.11 0.28
CA SER A 56 -0.26 4.56 0.28
C SER A 56 -0.50 5.14 -1.11
N GLU A 57 0.14 4.60 -2.15
CA GLU A 57 -0.05 5.05 -3.52
C GLU A 57 -1.48 4.76 -3.98
N LEU A 58 -2.02 3.60 -3.60
CA LEU A 58 -3.41 3.23 -3.84
C LEU A 58 -4.41 4.05 -3.01
N ARG A 59 -4.18 4.18 -1.69
CA ARG A 59 -5.15 4.86 -0.80
C ARG A 59 -5.32 6.36 -1.10
N PHE A 60 -4.30 7.02 -1.63
CA PHE A 60 -4.32 8.45 -1.93
C PHE A 60 -4.41 8.76 -3.42
N ALA A 61 -4.72 7.74 -4.24
CA ALA A 61 -4.90 7.88 -5.68
C ALA A 61 -6.00 8.88 -6.03
N ARG A 62 -5.82 9.59 -7.15
CA ARG A 62 -6.79 10.56 -7.68
C ARG A 62 -7.26 10.12 -9.04
N TRP A 63 -8.54 10.37 -9.35
CA TRP A 63 -9.08 10.04 -10.67
C TRP A 63 -8.34 10.72 -11.82
N SER A 64 -7.79 11.92 -11.59
CA SER A 64 -6.98 12.65 -12.57
C SER A 64 -5.67 11.95 -12.95
N GLU A 65 -5.23 10.94 -12.19
CA GLU A 65 -3.98 10.18 -12.43
C GLU A 65 -4.20 8.97 -13.33
N ILE A 66 -5.47 8.61 -13.59
CA ILE A 66 -5.85 7.41 -14.31
C ILE A 66 -6.35 7.80 -15.70
N ASP A 67 -5.57 7.47 -16.72
CA ASP A 67 -5.98 7.52 -18.11
C ASP A 67 -6.53 6.16 -18.54
N SER A 68 -7.85 6.03 -18.51
CA SER A 68 -8.53 4.79 -18.88
C SER A 68 -8.46 4.48 -20.39
N ARG A 69 -8.22 5.50 -21.24
CA ARG A 69 -8.11 5.30 -22.70
C ARG A 69 -6.76 4.68 -23.04
N ASN A 70 -5.69 5.17 -22.42
CA ASN A 70 -4.34 4.66 -22.61
C ASN A 70 -3.97 3.54 -21.63
N LYS A 71 -4.89 3.18 -20.71
CA LYS A 71 -4.66 2.18 -19.65
C LYS A 71 -3.44 2.50 -18.80
N LEU A 72 -3.22 3.79 -18.54
CA LEU A 72 -2.08 4.30 -17.81
C LEU A 72 -2.53 4.83 -16.45
N TRP A 73 -1.75 4.53 -15.42
CA TRP A 73 -1.86 5.20 -14.13
C TRP A 73 -0.52 5.85 -13.80
N GLU A 74 -0.50 7.18 -13.83
CA GLU A 74 0.68 7.96 -13.49
C GLU A 74 0.62 8.37 -12.01
N ILE A 75 1.50 7.80 -11.19
CA ILE A 75 1.58 8.14 -9.77
C ILE A 75 2.57 9.30 -9.60
N PRO A 76 2.12 10.50 -9.22
CA PRO A 76 3.01 11.65 -9.09
C PRO A 76 3.94 11.47 -7.89
N ALA A 77 5.10 12.16 -7.88
CA ALA A 77 6.05 12.12 -6.76
C ALA A 77 5.42 12.59 -5.44
N THR A 78 4.59 13.63 -5.51
CA THR A 78 3.81 14.19 -4.41
C THR A 78 2.46 14.69 -4.92
N ARG A 79 1.52 14.89 -4.00
CA ARG A 79 0.17 15.41 -4.29
C ARG A 79 -0.06 16.71 -3.52
N GLU A 80 -0.94 17.57 -4.03
CA GLU A 80 -1.48 18.71 -3.27
C GLU A 80 -2.11 18.22 -1.96
N ALA A 81 -1.86 18.87 -0.82
CA ALA A 81 -2.51 18.44 0.42
C ALA A 81 -4.02 18.74 0.39
N ILE A 82 -4.84 17.80 0.85
CA ILE A 82 -6.27 18.04 1.09
C ILE A 82 -6.40 18.51 2.54
N PRO A 83 -7.06 19.66 2.80
CA PRO A 83 -7.28 20.15 4.16
C PRO A 83 -7.88 19.07 5.06
N ASP A 84 -7.34 18.95 6.28
CA ASP A 84 -7.76 18.01 7.32
C ASP A 84 -7.62 16.51 6.99
N VAL A 85 -7.01 16.16 5.85
CA VAL A 85 -6.75 14.76 5.47
C VAL A 85 -5.28 14.42 5.64
N ARG A 86 -5.00 13.69 6.71
CA ARG A 86 -3.64 13.22 7.04
C ARG A 86 -3.04 12.41 5.89
N TYR A 87 -1.82 12.73 5.49
CA TYR A 87 -1.02 12.03 4.47
C TYR A 87 -1.54 12.12 3.03
N SER A 88 -2.47 13.04 2.76
CA SER A 88 -3.05 13.25 1.42
C SER A 88 -2.02 13.72 0.39
N GLU A 89 -0.89 14.25 0.84
CA GLU A 89 0.23 14.71 0.00
C GLU A 89 1.12 13.57 -0.55
N ARG A 90 0.98 12.35 -0.02
CA ARG A 90 1.89 11.25 -0.36
C ARG A 90 1.71 10.82 -1.80
N GLY A 91 2.78 10.86 -2.59
CA GLY A 91 2.89 10.31 -3.93
C GLY A 91 3.74 9.03 -4.00
N ALA A 92 4.40 8.83 -5.12
CA ALA A 92 5.34 7.74 -5.37
C ALA A 92 6.52 7.82 -4.40
N LYS A 93 6.79 6.73 -3.68
CA LYS A 93 8.02 6.62 -2.88
C LYS A 93 9.16 6.07 -3.72
N MET A 94 9.75 6.93 -4.56
CA MET A 94 11.02 6.62 -5.21
C MET A 94 12.15 7.31 -4.47
N ARG A 95 13.12 6.52 -4.00
CA ARG A 95 14.44 7.05 -3.66
C ARG A 95 15.16 7.21 -5.00
N LEU A 96 15.30 8.44 -5.49
CA LEU A 96 16.29 8.70 -6.54
C LEU A 96 17.63 8.23 -5.96
N MET A 97 18.25 7.24 -6.60
CA MET A 97 19.64 6.95 -6.32
C MET A 97 20.39 8.20 -6.78
N ALA A 98 20.88 9.02 -5.85
CA ALA A 98 21.83 10.05 -6.19
C ALA A 98 23.02 9.32 -6.83
N SER A 99 23.29 9.66 -8.10
CA SER A 99 24.44 9.17 -8.85
C SER A 99 25.72 9.87 -8.41
#